data_AF-A0A7C5FR04-F1
#
_entry.id   AF-A0A7C5FR04-F1
#
_cell.length_a   1.000
_cell.length_b   1.000
_cell.length_c   1.000
_cell.angle_alpha   90.00
_cell.angle_beta   90.00
_cell.angle_gamma   90.00
#
_symmetry.space_group_name_H-M   'P 1'
#
loop_
_entity.id
_entity.type
_entity.pdbx_description
1 polymer ?
#
loop_
_entity_poly.entity_id
_entity_poly.type
_entity_poly.pdbx_seq_one_letter_code
_entity_poly.pdbx_strand_id
1 'polypeptide(L)'
;LNIIDLPIWLTVILTLVLLDIGIYGQHLASHKWKWLWQLHKIHHTDQEFDVTTAVRFHPLEIMISMCYKVLLIYFIGANPLAVIAFEIILSSCALFNHSNVRIPLSIDKIVRLILVTPDMHRVHHSVIKSETDSNYGFSISIWDRLFATYTAQPRDGHDNMEIGLTEYRHKKNVRLQRLLLMPFNRRT
;
A
#
# COMPACT_ATOMS: atom_id res chain seq x y z
N LEU A 1 18.92 6.31 15.40
CA LEU A 1 18.12 6.24 16.64
C LEU A 1 18.83 5.40 17.72
N ASN A 2 19.59 4.39 17.32
CA ASN A 2 20.58 3.66 18.14
C ASN A 2 21.90 4.41 18.43
N ILE A 3 22.10 5.61 17.86
CA ILE A 3 23.29 6.45 18.06
C ILE A 3 22.99 7.63 19.03
N ILE A 4 21.72 7.86 19.34
CA ILE A 4 21.27 8.96 20.20
C ILE A 4 20.61 8.32 21.42
N ASP A 5 20.99 8.77 22.62
CA ASP A 5 20.44 8.25 23.86
C ASP A 5 19.04 8.85 24.11
N LEU A 6 18.02 8.15 23.61
CA LEU A 6 16.61 8.51 23.76
C LEU A 6 15.88 7.45 24.61
N PRO A 7 14.84 7.84 25.36
CA PRO A 7 13.97 6.88 26.03
C PRO A 7 13.44 5.83 25.06
N ILE A 8 13.41 4.57 25.49
CA ILE A 8 13.04 3.42 24.65
C ILE A 8 11.70 3.62 23.92
N TRP A 9 10.70 4.17 24.62
CA TRP A 9 9.37 4.41 24.06
C TRP A 9 9.39 5.41 22.91
N LEU A 10 10.23 6.44 22.99
CA LEU A 10 10.35 7.47 21.96
C LEU A 10 11.07 6.90 20.73
N THR A 11 12.13 6.12 20.93
CA THR A 11 12.82 5.42 19.84
C THR A 11 11.89 4.47 19.09
N VAL A 12 11.01 3.76 19.81
CA VAL A 12 9.99 2.89 19.20
C VAL A 12 9.03 3.72 18.35
N ILE A 13 8.41 4.77 18.91
CA ILE A 13 7.46 5.61 18.18
C ILE A 13 8.10 6.23 16.94
N LEU A 14 9.30 6.81 17.06
CA LEU A 14 10.01 7.41 15.94
C LEU A 14 10.33 6.37 14.86
N THR A 15 10.75 5.16 15.25
CA THR A 15 10.98 4.07 14.29
C THR A 15 9.69 3.73 13.54
N LEU A 16 8.57 3.56 14.24
CA LEU A 16 7.28 3.24 13.61
C LEU A 16 6.86 4.33 12.62
N VAL A 17 6.93 5.61 13.02
CA VAL A 17 6.54 6.75 12.18
C VAL A 17 7.45 6.89 10.95
N LEU A 18 8.77 6.77 11.13
CA LEU A 18 9.74 6.89 10.04
C LEU A 18 9.65 5.74 9.04
N LEU A 19 9.40 4.52 9.52
CA LEU A 19 9.19 3.39 8.61
C LEU A 19 7.84 3.50 7.89
N ASP A 20 6.78 3.93 8.56
CA ASP A 20 5.45 4.07 7.93
C ASP A 20 5.44 5.14 6.83
N ILE A 21 6.04 6.32 7.07
CA ILE A 21 6.20 7.34 6.02
C ILE A 21 7.12 6.84 4.89
N GLY A 22 8.12 6.01 5.21
CA GLY A 22 8.97 5.36 4.22
C GLY A 22 8.18 4.43 3.30
N ILE A 23 7.30 3.60 3.87
CA ILE A 23 6.40 2.72 3.08
C ILE A 23 5.42 3.54 2.26
N TYR A 24 4.83 4.60 2.83
CA TYR A 24 4.00 5.55 2.08
C TYR A 24 4.75 6.12 0.87
N GLY A 25 5.99 6.60 1.08
CA GLY A 25 6.82 7.17 0.03
C GLY A 25 7.20 6.15 -1.05
N GLN A 26 7.50 4.91 -0.66
CA GLN A 26 7.75 3.81 -1.59
C GLN A 26 6.50 3.52 -2.44
N HIS A 27 5.32 3.47 -1.82
CA HIS A 27 4.08 3.18 -2.51
C HIS A 27 3.71 4.30 -3.50
N LEU A 28 3.84 5.56 -3.09
CA LEU A 28 3.71 6.71 -3.98
C LEU A 28 4.69 6.61 -5.16
N ALA A 29 5.97 6.30 -4.91
CA ALA A 29 6.96 6.13 -5.97
C ALA A 29 6.58 4.98 -6.92
N SER A 30 5.99 3.90 -6.40
CA SER A 30 5.47 2.79 -7.20
C SER A 30 4.38 3.18 -8.18
N HIS A 31 3.61 4.23 -7.90
CA HIS A 31 2.64 4.78 -8.83
C HIS A 31 3.20 5.83 -9.78
N LYS A 32 4.18 6.63 -9.33
CA LYS A 32 4.68 7.77 -10.11
C LYS A 32 5.85 7.42 -11.02
N TRP A 33 6.65 6.41 -10.69
CA TRP A 33 7.80 6.02 -11.52
C TRP A 33 7.43 4.84 -12.43
N LYS A 34 7.60 5.05 -13.73
CA LYS A 34 7.16 4.09 -14.76
C LYS A 34 7.69 2.68 -14.53
N TRP A 35 8.96 2.49 -14.14
CA TRP A 35 9.48 1.14 -13.89
C TRP A 35 8.74 0.50 -12.72
N LEU A 36 8.55 1.24 -11.61
CA LEU A 36 8.02 0.66 -10.37
C LEU A 36 6.56 0.31 -10.60
N TRP A 37 5.85 1.15 -11.35
CA TRP A 37 4.49 0.87 -11.78
C TRP A 37 4.38 -0.42 -12.60
N GLN A 38 5.34 -0.74 -13.47
CA GLN A 38 5.29 -2.01 -14.22
C GLN A 38 5.28 -3.24 -13.32
N LEU A 39 5.91 -3.15 -12.13
CA LEU A 39 5.89 -4.19 -11.12
C LEU A 39 4.61 -4.10 -10.29
N HIS A 40 4.33 -2.91 -9.75
CA HIS A 40 3.24 -2.68 -8.82
C HIS A 40 1.86 -2.86 -9.44
N LYS A 41 1.69 -2.58 -10.74
CA LYS A 41 0.40 -2.75 -11.42
C LYS A 41 -0.12 -4.19 -11.38
N ILE A 42 0.73 -5.20 -11.12
CA ILE A 42 0.32 -6.60 -10.93
C ILE A 42 -0.60 -6.74 -9.72
N HIS A 43 -0.32 -6.00 -8.64
CA HIS A 43 -1.19 -5.85 -7.47
C HIS A 43 -2.58 -5.37 -7.90
N HIS A 44 -2.60 -4.29 -8.69
CA HIS A 44 -3.80 -3.67 -9.26
C HIS A 44 -4.49 -4.48 -10.38
N THR A 45 -3.98 -5.64 -10.77
CA THR A 45 -4.71 -6.52 -11.72
C THR A 45 -5.82 -7.33 -11.06
N ASP A 46 -5.87 -7.34 -9.74
CA ASP A 46 -6.89 -8.07 -9.01
C ASP A 46 -8.26 -7.40 -9.15
N GLN A 47 -9.28 -8.17 -9.49
CA GLN A 47 -10.63 -7.66 -9.73
C GLN A 47 -11.58 -7.97 -8.58
N GLU A 48 -11.32 -9.05 -7.84
CA GLU A 48 -12.21 -9.47 -6.75
C GLU A 48 -11.94 -8.70 -5.46
N PHE A 49 -10.72 -8.17 -5.31
CA PHE A 49 -10.21 -7.45 -4.13
C PHE A 49 -10.55 -8.14 -2.82
N ASP A 50 -9.60 -8.88 -2.27
CA ASP A 50 -9.75 -9.50 -0.96
C ASP A 50 -8.41 -9.55 -0.21
N VAL A 51 -8.39 -10.19 0.96
CA VAL A 51 -7.19 -10.27 1.80
C VAL A 51 -5.97 -10.84 1.07
N THR A 52 -6.17 -11.66 0.04
CA THR A 52 -5.07 -12.22 -0.77
C THR A 52 -4.46 -11.19 -1.71
N THR A 53 -5.19 -10.14 -2.09
CA THR A 53 -4.66 -8.99 -2.83
C THR A 53 -3.50 -8.36 -2.07
N ALA A 54 -3.53 -8.32 -0.73
CA ALA A 54 -2.46 -7.77 0.10
C ALA A 54 -1.07 -8.42 -0.09
N VAL A 55 -0.99 -9.58 -0.75
CA VAL A 55 0.27 -10.30 -0.99
C VAL A 55 0.54 -10.55 -2.48
N ARG A 56 -0.25 -9.93 -3.37
CA ARG A 56 -0.20 -10.17 -4.82
C ARG A 56 0.81 -9.25 -5.51
N PHE A 57 2.09 -9.43 -5.21
CA PHE A 57 3.16 -8.62 -5.78
C PHE A 57 4.08 -9.39 -6.72
N HIS A 58 4.76 -8.67 -7.61
CA HIS A 58 5.83 -9.27 -8.39
C HIS A 58 7.04 -9.58 -7.49
N PRO A 59 7.74 -10.72 -7.66
CA PRO A 59 8.90 -11.05 -6.82
C PRO A 59 9.99 -9.96 -6.81
N LEU A 60 10.25 -9.33 -7.95
CA LEU A 60 11.19 -8.20 -8.03
C LEU A 60 10.73 -6.97 -7.23
N GLU A 61 9.43 -6.73 -7.13
CA GLU A 61 8.90 -5.66 -6.28
C GLU A 61 9.20 -5.94 -4.81
N ILE A 62 8.98 -7.18 -4.37
CA ILE A 62 9.29 -7.61 -3.00
C ILE A 62 10.80 -7.46 -2.73
N MET A 63 11.67 -7.85 -3.65
CA MET A 63 13.12 -7.68 -3.49
C MET A 63 13.53 -6.20 -3.36
N ILE A 64 13.01 -5.33 -4.24
CA ILE A 64 13.28 -3.89 -4.20
C ILE A 64 12.76 -3.28 -2.89
N SER A 65 11.54 -3.67 -2.48
CA SER A 65 10.91 -3.25 -1.23
C SER A 65 11.75 -3.63 -0.01
N MET A 66 12.22 -4.88 0.03
CA MET A 66 13.11 -5.36 1.09
C MET A 66 14.42 -4.57 1.13
N CYS A 67 15.09 -4.37 -0.01
CA CYS A 67 16.32 -3.58 -0.06
C CYS A 67 16.10 -2.14 0.42
N TYR A 68 15.04 -1.47 -0.06
CA TYR A 68 14.68 -0.12 0.37
C TYR A 68 14.47 -0.04 1.89
N LYS A 69 13.68 -0.97 2.44
CA LYS A 69 13.37 -1.01 3.88
C LYS A 69 14.60 -1.31 4.73
N VAL A 70 15.46 -2.24 4.31
CA VAL A 70 16.73 -2.52 5.01
C VAL A 70 17.63 -1.29 5.04
N LEU A 71 17.76 -0.58 3.92
CA LEU A 71 18.52 0.67 3.87
C LEU A 71 17.92 1.72 4.81
N LEU A 72 16.59 1.88 4.81
CA LEU A 72 15.91 2.82 5.70
C LEU A 72 16.17 2.48 7.17
N ILE A 73 16.01 1.22 7.56
CA ILE A 73 16.31 0.70 8.91
C ILE A 73 17.76 0.99 9.32
N TYR A 74 18.72 0.75 8.41
CA TYR A 74 20.13 1.01 8.64
C TYR A 74 20.41 2.50 8.87
N PHE A 75 19.91 3.38 7.99
CA PHE A 75 20.16 4.81 8.06
C PHE A 75 19.48 5.50 9.24
N ILE A 76 18.23 5.14 9.55
CA ILE A 76 17.57 5.67 10.75
C ILE A 76 18.12 5.03 12.01
N GLY A 77 18.90 3.95 11.88
CA GLY A 77 19.48 3.23 12.98
C GLY A 77 18.41 2.70 13.93
N ALA A 78 17.45 1.96 13.36
CA ALA A 78 16.26 1.52 14.06
C ALA A 78 16.57 0.50 15.16
N ASN A 79 15.76 0.51 16.21
CA ASN A 79 15.80 -0.54 17.23
C ASN A 79 15.22 -1.85 16.64
N PRO A 80 15.89 -3.01 16.76
CA PRO A 80 15.41 -4.27 16.21
C PRO A 80 14.02 -4.70 16.69
N LEU A 81 13.68 -4.49 17.96
CA LEU A 81 12.34 -4.80 18.49
C LEU A 81 11.28 -3.88 17.88
N ALA A 82 11.60 -2.60 17.67
CA ALA A 82 10.71 -1.67 16.99
C ALA A 82 10.49 -2.05 15.52
N VAL A 83 11.52 -2.56 14.85
CA VAL A 83 11.40 -3.10 13.48
C VAL A 83 10.47 -4.32 13.46
N ILE A 84 10.63 -5.27 14.38
CA ILE A 84 9.74 -6.44 14.47
C ILE A 84 8.28 -6.01 14.72
N ALA A 85 8.07 -5.08 15.65
CA ALA A 85 6.75 -4.51 15.91
C ALA A 85 6.18 -3.84 14.65
N PHE A 86 7.00 -3.07 13.93
CA PHE A 86 6.62 -2.45 12.67
C PHE A 86 6.18 -3.49 11.64
N GLU A 87 6.94 -4.57 11.43
CA GLU A 87 6.59 -5.60 10.45
C GLU A 87 5.25 -6.26 10.75
N ILE A 88 4.97 -6.53 12.03
CA ILE A 88 3.69 -7.10 12.49
C ILE A 88 2.55 -6.11 12.20
N ILE A 89 2.74 -4.83 12.56
CA ILE A 89 1.75 -3.77 12.33
C ILE A 89 1.52 -3.59 10.82
N LEU A 90 2.57 -3.43 10.03
CA LEU A 90 2.52 -3.25 8.58
C LEU A 90 1.78 -4.40 7.92
N SER A 91 2.11 -5.64 8.26
CA SER A 91 1.47 -6.84 7.69
C SER A 91 0.01 -6.94 8.09
N SER A 92 -0.32 -6.63 9.35
CA SER A 92 -1.71 -6.64 9.83
C SER A 92 -2.54 -5.56 9.14
N CYS A 93 -2.00 -4.35 9.01
CA CYS A 93 -2.63 -3.26 8.27
C CYS A 93 -2.80 -3.61 6.78
N ALA A 94 -1.79 -4.23 6.15
CA ALA A 94 -1.87 -4.70 4.76
C ALA A 94 -3.08 -5.61 4.53
N LEU A 95 -3.21 -6.63 5.37
CA LEU A 95 -4.30 -7.60 5.31
C LEU A 95 -5.65 -6.95 5.62
N PHE A 96 -5.70 -6.06 6.61
CA PHE A 96 -6.91 -5.33 6.97
C PHE A 96 -7.39 -4.43 5.84
N ASN A 97 -6.52 -3.60 5.27
CA ASN A 97 -6.86 -2.65 4.21
C ASN A 97 -7.36 -3.31 2.93
N HIS A 98 -6.95 -4.56 2.66
CA HIS A 98 -7.42 -5.33 1.52
C HIS A 98 -8.54 -6.30 1.87
N SER A 99 -9.00 -6.33 3.13
CA SER A 99 -10.06 -7.24 3.53
C SER A 99 -11.41 -6.86 2.93
N ASN A 100 -12.32 -7.84 2.85
CA ASN A 100 -13.73 -7.63 2.51
C ASN A 100 -14.61 -7.32 3.73
N VAL A 101 -13.99 -6.78 4.79
CA VAL A 101 -14.70 -6.35 5.99
C VAL A 101 -15.50 -5.08 5.68
N ARG A 102 -16.82 -5.17 5.81
CA ARG A 102 -17.71 -4.02 5.69
C ARG A 102 -17.79 -3.29 7.02
N ILE A 103 -17.27 -2.07 7.07
CA ILE A 103 -17.40 -1.18 8.24
C ILE A 103 -18.56 -0.21 7.99
N PRO A 104 -19.49 -0.01 8.95
CA PRO A 104 -20.55 0.99 8.80
C PRO A 104 -19.97 2.38 8.49
N LEU A 105 -20.50 3.07 7.48
CA LEU A 105 -19.96 4.34 6.98
C LEU A 105 -19.78 5.42 8.07
N SER A 106 -20.64 5.44 9.09
CA SER A 106 -20.51 6.37 10.22
C SER A 106 -19.27 6.11 11.07
N ILE A 107 -18.95 4.83 11.30
CA ILE A 107 -17.77 4.39 12.06
C ILE A 107 -16.53 4.60 11.19
N ASP A 108 -16.58 4.13 9.96
CA ASP A 108 -15.46 4.21 9.03
C ASP A 108 -15.02 5.66 8.79
N LYS A 109 -15.94 6.64 8.69
CA LYS A 109 -15.62 8.08 8.60
C LYS A 109 -14.72 8.57 9.75
N ILE A 110 -14.89 8.03 10.95
CA ILE A 110 -14.10 8.39 12.14
C ILE A 110 -12.78 7.62 12.13
N VAL A 111 -12.83 6.31 11.90
CA VAL A 111 -11.63 5.45 11.91
C VAL A 111 -10.64 5.88 10.84
N ARG A 112 -11.14 6.21 9.64
CA ARG A 112 -10.31 6.59 8.50
C ARG A 112 -9.60 7.94 8.66
N LEU A 113 -9.84 8.67 9.75
CA LEU A 113 -9.06 9.88 10.10
C LEU A 113 -7.64 9.53 10.55
N ILE A 114 -7.46 8.34 11.13
CA ILE A 114 -6.18 7.90 11.69
C ILE A 114 -5.67 6.67 10.95
N LEU A 115 -6.50 5.64 10.81
CA LEU A 115 -6.11 4.38 10.17
C LEU A 115 -6.51 4.37 8.70
N VAL A 116 -5.82 3.56 7.90
CA VAL A 116 -6.32 3.21 6.57
C VAL A 116 -7.38 2.12 6.75
N THR A 117 -8.56 2.31 6.17
CA THR A 117 -9.67 1.36 6.24
C THR A 117 -9.83 0.62 4.92
N PRO A 118 -10.54 -0.53 4.90
CA PRO A 118 -10.81 -1.26 3.66
C PRO A 118 -11.41 -0.37 2.57
N ASP A 119 -12.47 0.36 2.90
CA ASP A 119 -13.14 1.26 1.95
C ASP A 119 -12.27 2.44 1.52
N MET A 120 -11.36 2.94 2.37
CA MET A 120 -10.40 3.97 1.97
C MET A 120 -9.40 3.41 0.95
N HIS A 121 -8.80 2.26 1.25
CA HIS A 121 -7.79 1.67 0.37
C HIS A 121 -8.39 1.09 -0.91
N ARG A 122 -9.63 0.60 -0.88
CA ARG A 122 -10.29 0.09 -2.08
C ARG A 122 -10.43 1.15 -3.18
N VAL A 123 -10.59 2.43 -2.83
CA VAL A 123 -10.61 3.55 -3.81
C VAL A 123 -9.31 3.59 -4.62
N HIS A 124 -8.18 3.29 -3.98
CA HIS A 124 -6.87 3.22 -4.64
C HIS A 124 -6.79 2.08 -5.67
N HIS A 125 -7.64 1.05 -5.59
CA HIS A 125 -7.70 -0.02 -6.58
C HIS A 125 -8.75 0.20 -7.66
N SER A 126 -9.41 1.36 -7.67
CA SER A 126 -10.34 1.75 -8.72
C SER A 126 -9.66 1.70 -10.09
N VAL A 127 -10.46 1.38 -11.11
CA VAL A 127 -10.06 1.47 -12.52
C VAL A 127 -9.84 2.93 -12.98
N ILE A 128 -10.43 3.90 -12.26
CA ILE A 128 -10.36 5.31 -12.59
C ILE A 128 -9.03 5.87 -12.08
N LYS A 129 -8.15 6.26 -13.01
CA LYS A 129 -6.78 6.68 -12.67
C LYS A 129 -6.67 7.75 -11.57
N SER A 130 -7.57 8.73 -11.50
CA SER A 130 -7.53 9.75 -10.44
C SER A 130 -7.83 9.19 -9.05
N GLU A 131 -8.58 8.09 -8.96
CA GLU A 131 -8.83 7.34 -7.73
C GLU A 131 -7.68 6.36 -7.46
N THR A 132 -7.18 5.69 -8.50
CA THR A 132 -6.01 4.80 -8.41
C THR A 132 -4.78 5.53 -7.88
N ASP A 133 -4.57 6.77 -8.33
CA ASP A 133 -3.46 7.61 -7.93
C ASP A 133 -3.76 8.43 -6.66
N SER A 134 -4.35 7.79 -5.65
CA SER A 134 -4.69 8.37 -4.34
C SER A 134 -4.59 7.33 -3.21
N ASN A 135 -4.70 7.73 -1.94
CA ASN A 135 -4.76 6.84 -0.77
C ASN A 135 -3.59 5.83 -0.66
N TYR A 136 -2.36 6.31 -0.70
CA TYR A 136 -1.13 5.51 -0.67
C TYR A 136 -0.74 4.99 0.72
N GLY A 137 -1.37 5.46 1.79
CA GLY A 137 -1.09 5.00 3.16
C GLY A 137 -1.30 3.50 3.37
N PHE A 138 -0.58 2.94 4.33
CA PHE A 138 -0.76 1.55 4.78
C PHE A 138 -1.23 1.47 6.23
N SER A 139 -0.48 1.97 7.22
CA SER A 139 -0.95 1.91 8.62
C SER A 139 -1.82 3.11 8.97
N ILE A 140 -1.31 4.33 8.75
CA ILE A 140 -2.05 5.56 9.05
C ILE A 140 -2.38 6.36 7.79
N SER A 141 -3.57 6.96 7.79
CA SER A 141 -4.11 7.75 6.67
C SER A 141 -3.72 9.23 6.73
N ILE A 142 -2.92 9.63 7.72
CA ILE A 142 -2.47 11.01 7.93
C ILE A 142 -1.59 11.48 6.77
N TRP A 143 -0.74 10.60 6.23
CA TRP A 143 0.15 10.93 5.12
C TRP A 143 -0.62 11.38 3.87
N ASP A 144 -1.72 10.69 3.55
CA ASP A 144 -2.53 11.05 2.39
C ASP A 144 -3.14 12.44 2.50
N ARG A 145 -3.45 12.88 3.72
CA ARG A 145 -3.95 14.24 3.97
C ARG A 145 -2.83 15.26 3.92
N LEU A 146 -1.70 14.94 4.55
CA LEU A 146 -0.53 15.82 4.60
C LEU A 146 0.04 16.10 3.21
N PHE A 147 0.04 15.10 2.34
CA PHE A 147 0.56 15.19 0.97
C PHE A 147 -0.53 15.39 -0.10
N ALA A 148 -1.77 15.67 0.32
CA ALA A 148 -2.91 15.94 -0.57
C ALA A 148 -3.18 14.84 -1.61
N THR A 149 -3.01 13.58 -1.23
CA THR A 149 -3.34 12.38 -2.03
C THR A 149 -4.59 11.66 -1.51
N TYR A 150 -5.35 12.27 -0.59
CA TYR A 150 -6.53 11.65 0.00
C TYR A 150 -7.78 11.77 -0.90
N THR A 151 -8.39 10.65 -1.24
CA THR A 151 -9.70 10.57 -1.89
C THR A 151 -10.70 9.89 -0.95
N ALA A 152 -11.72 10.65 -0.53
CA ALA A 152 -12.68 10.17 0.46
C ALA A 152 -13.65 9.12 -0.09
N GLN A 153 -14.15 9.32 -1.30
CA GLN A 153 -15.19 8.51 -1.93
C GLN A 153 -14.87 8.34 -3.42
N PRO A 154 -15.08 7.15 -3.99
CA PRO A 154 -14.99 6.95 -5.42
C PRO A 154 -16.20 7.60 -6.12
N ARG A 155 -16.02 7.97 -7.39
CA ARG A 155 -17.02 8.67 -8.19
C ARG A 155 -18.36 7.93 -8.25
N ASP A 156 -18.30 6.61 -8.40
CA ASP A 156 -19.48 5.77 -8.64
C ASP A 156 -20.01 5.15 -7.31
N GLY A 157 -19.43 5.53 -6.17
CA GLY A 157 -19.70 4.96 -4.85
C GLY A 157 -19.07 3.58 -4.65
N HIS A 158 -18.82 3.18 -3.39
CA HIS A 158 -18.11 1.94 -3.06
C HIS A 158 -18.77 0.67 -3.61
N ASP A 159 -20.11 0.66 -3.75
CA ASP A 159 -20.85 -0.51 -4.23
C ASP A 159 -20.80 -0.68 -5.76
N ASN A 160 -20.64 0.41 -6.53
CA ASN A 160 -20.59 0.35 -8.00
C ASN A 160 -19.20 0.61 -8.59
N MET A 161 -18.20 0.88 -7.74
CA MET A 161 -16.84 1.12 -8.18
C MET A 161 -16.26 -0.13 -8.84
N GLU A 162 -15.74 0.04 -10.05
CA GLU A 162 -15.06 -1.02 -10.78
C GLU A 162 -13.59 -1.10 -10.35
N ILE A 163 -13.16 -2.29 -9.94
CA ILE A 163 -11.80 -2.56 -9.44
C ILE A 163 -10.93 -3.17 -10.53
N GLY A 164 -9.65 -2.84 -10.47
CA GLY A 164 -8.58 -3.42 -11.25
C GLY A 164 -8.33 -2.70 -12.58
N LEU A 165 -7.38 -3.21 -13.37
CA LEU A 165 -6.95 -2.58 -14.63
C LEU A 165 -7.72 -3.11 -15.86
N THR A 166 -8.27 -2.18 -16.65
CA THR A 166 -9.05 -2.45 -17.88
C THR A 166 -8.35 -3.41 -18.84
N GLU A 167 -7.04 -3.26 -19.03
CA GLU A 167 -6.27 -4.02 -20.00
C GLU A 167 -6.09 -5.50 -19.58
N TYR A 168 -6.28 -5.79 -18.29
CA TYR A 168 -5.95 -7.08 -17.69
C TYR A 168 -7.19 -7.84 -17.17
N ARG A 169 -8.40 -7.40 -17.53
CA ARG A 169 -9.65 -8.00 -17.03
C ARG A 169 -9.85 -9.46 -17.44
N HIS A 170 -9.41 -9.85 -18.63
CA HIS A 170 -9.59 -11.22 -19.11
C HIS A 170 -8.74 -12.23 -18.33
N LYS A 171 -9.32 -13.35 -17.89
CA LYS A 171 -8.64 -14.44 -17.15
C LYS A 171 -7.33 -14.93 -17.79
N LYS A 172 -7.20 -14.86 -19.12
CA LYS A 172 -5.97 -15.22 -19.83
C LYS A 172 -4.80 -14.29 -19.48
N ASN A 173 -5.06 -13.03 -19.14
CA ASN A 173 -4.07 -11.99 -18.86
C ASN A 173 -3.52 -12.05 -17.42
N VAL A 174 -4.24 -12.68 -16.50
CA VAL A 174 -3.86 -12.82 -15.08
C VAL A 174 -3.36 -14.21 -14.69
N ARG A 175 -2.90 -15.01 -15.67
CA ARG A 175 -2.19 -16.27 -15.40
C ARG A 175 -0.82 -15.97 -14.80
N LEU A 176 -0.36 -16.77 -13.83
CA LEU A 176 0.93 -16.60 -13.15
C LEU A 176 2.10 -16.27 -14.11
N GLN A 177 2.26 -17.07 -15.16
CA GLN A 177 3.31 -16.86 -16.17
C GLN A 177 3.21 -15.49 -16.85
N ARG A 178 2.00 -15.01 -17.15
CA ARG A 178 1.80 -13.69 -17.75
C ARG A 178 2.03 -12.57 -16.75
N LEU A 179 1.64 -12.75 -15.49
CA LEU A 179 1.93 -11.77 -14.43
C LEU A 179 3.45 -11.62 -14.24
N LEU A 180 4.21 -12.71 -14.25
CA LEU A 180 5.68 -12.67 -14.13
C LEU A 180 6.37 -12.01 -15.34
N LEU A 181 5.80 -12.15 -16.54
CA LEU A 181 6.34 -11.53 -17.75
C LEU A 181 5.80 -10.12 -18.02
N MET A 182 4.74 -9.72 -17.31
CA MET A 182 4.05 -8.45 -17.50
C MET A 182 4.98 -7.24 -17.46
N PRO A 183 5.93 -7.12 -16.51
CA PRO A 183 6.79 -5.94 -16.42
C PRO A 183 7.75 -5.76 -17.60
N PHE A 184 8.01 -6.83 -18.35
CA PHE A 184 8.99 -6.87 -19.44
C PHE A 184 8.35 -6.75 -20.83
N ASN A 185 7.03 -6.87 -20.91
CA ASN A 185 6.30 -6.77 -22.16
C ASN A 185 6.11 -5.30 -22.54
N ARG A 186 6.85 -4.84 -23.57
CA ARG A 186 6.84 -3.48 -24.11
C ARG A 186 5.51 -3.01 -24.75
N ARG A 187 4.41 -3.73 -24.53
CA ARG A 187 3.10 -3.45 -25.17
C ARG A 187 2.12 -2.65 -24.29
N THR A 188 2.60 -2.01 -23.22
CA THR A 188 1.80 -1.09 -22.39
C THR A 188 2.55 0.19 -22.11
#